data_AF-A0A1G3P0A9-F1
#
_entry.id   AF-A0A1G3P0A9-F1
#
_cell.length_a   1.000
_cell.length_b   1.000
_cell.length_c   1.000
_cell.angle_alpha   90.00
_cell.angle_beta   90.00
_cell.angle_gamma   90.00
#
_symmetry.space_group_name_H-M   'P 1'
#
loop_
_entity.id
_entity.type
_entity.pdbx_description
1 polymer ?
#
loop_
_entity_poly.entity_id
_entity_poly.type
_entity_poly.pdbx_seq_one_letter_code
_entity_poly.pdbx_strand_id
1 'polypeptide(L)'
;MNLEDAIKLYEKNITKLAEKNGVEYEVMLENWIQKFNEFDKITDKKGFSDELESYNLEEKLSLVALTINGSILIVSESNDNDERKVRYQSIKIRTDDSKNVPEVFTGKIKDAIKISKTVVFENIIETSPIIKIKSSDDFNWDEFENVADEMTREFTKQFEMIDNQTITRRLNNLEL
;
A
#
# COMPACT_ATOMS: atom_id res chain seq x y z
N MET A 1 -1.57 11.12 8.90
CA MET A 1 -0.56 12.07 8.36
C MET A 1 -1.12 12.69 7.09
N ASN A 2 -1.13 14.01 6.95
CA ASN A 2 -1.67 14.67 5.76
C ASN A 2 -0.76 14.51 4.53
N LEU A 3 -1.30 14.76 3.33
CA LEU A 3 -0.62 14.56 2.06
C LEU A 3 0.63 15.45 1.89
N GLU A 4 0.56 16.72 2.30
CA GLU A 4 1.68 17.66 2.13
C GLU A 4 2.91 17.24 2.95
N ASP A 5 2.68 16.82 4.19
CA ASP A 5 3.74 16.33 5.07
C ASP A 5 4.31 15.01 4.56
N ALA A 6 3.45 14.13 4.02
CA ALA A 6 3.89 12.89 3.41
C ALA A 6 4.79 13.14 2.18
N ILE A 7 4.43 14.08 1.30
CA ILE A 7 5.25 14.44 0.13
C ILE A 7 6.63 14.95 0.57
N LYS A 8 6.68 15.88 1.54
CA LYS A 8 7.95 16.41 2.06
C LYS A 8 8.83 15.32 2.67
N LEU A 9 8.22 14.41 3.45
CA LEU A 9 8.94 13.32 4.10
C LEU A 9 9.54 12.32 3.10
N TYR A 10 8.82 12.07 2.00
CA TYR A 10 9.18 11.04 1.03
C TYR A 10 9.69 11.56 -0.32
N GLU A 11 9.95 12.86 -0.46
CA GLU A 11 10.46 13.48 -1.68
C GLU A 11 11.63 12.69 -2.28
N LYS A 12 12.66 12.41 -1.48
CA LYS A 12 13.83 11.63 -1.92
C LYS A 12 13.48 10.21 -2.39
N ASN A 13 12.48 9.58 -1.78
CA ASN A 13 12.03 8.26 -2.19
C ASN A 13 11.26 8.33 -3.52
N ILE A 14 10.43 9.36 -3.70
CA ILE A 14 9.69 9.61 -4.94
C ILE A 14 10.66 9.92 -6.08
N THR A 15 11.69 10.73 -5.84
CA THR A 15 12.77 10.97 -6.82
C THR A 15 13.44 9.66 -7.26
N LYS A 16 13.84 8.81 -6.31
CA LYS A 16 14.44 7.50 -6.62
C LYS A 16 13.50 6.59 -7.39
N LEU A 17 12.20 6.64 -7.10
CA LEU A 17 11.19 5.90 -7.85
C LEU A 17 11.10 6.42 -9.29
N ALA A 18 11.11 7.74 -9.49
CA ALA A 18 11.10 8.37 -10.81
C ALA A 18 12.31 7.95 -11.65
N GLU A 19 13.52 8.05 -11.06
CA GLU A 19 14.79 7.63 -11.68
C GLU A 19 14.75 6.15 -12.10
N LYS A 20 14.35 5.26 -11.18
CA LYS A 20 14.26 3.82 -11.45
C LYS A 20 13.29 3.50 -12.59
N ASN A 21 12.22 4.28 -12.71
CA ASN A 21 11.15 4.09 -13.66
C ASN A 21 11.35 4.89 -14.97
N GLY A 22 12.43 5.67 -15.08
CA GLY A 22 12.74 6.47 -16.27
C GLY A 22 11.64 7.47 -16.62
N VAL A 23 11.06 8.13 -15.61
CA VAL A 23 10.06 9.19 -15.75
C VAL A 23 10.49 10.45 -15.00
N GLU A 24 9.92 11.60 -15.38
CA GLU A 24 10.09 12.86 -14.65
C GLU A 24 9.52 12.76 -13.23
N TYR A 25 10.11 13.53 -12.32
CA TYR A 25 9.72 13.55 -10.92
C TYR A 25 8.24 13.93 -10.75
N GLU A 26 7.79 14.95 -11.47
CA GLU A 26 6.42 15.47 -11.45
C GLU A 26 5.42 14.39 -11.87
N VAL A 27 5.73 13.63 -12.92
CA VAL A 27 4.91 12.52 -13.42
C VAL A 27 4.81 11.39 -12.38
N MET A 28 5.91 11.06 -11.71
CA MET A 28 5.91 10.07 -10.63
C MET A 28 5.20 10.57 -9.38
N LEU A 29 5.38 11.84 -9.02
CA LEU A 29 4.71 12.47 -7.88
C LEU A 29 3.19 12.44 -8.08
N GLU A 30 2.70 12.76 -9.28
CA GLU A 30 1.27 12.67 -9.59
C GLU A 30 0.73 11.24 -9.48
N ASN A 31 1.45 10.24 -10.00
CA ASN A 31 1.09 8.82 -9.82
C ASN A 31 0.96 8.46 -8.34
N TRP A 32 1.97 8.86 -7.56
CA TRP A 32 2.04 8.57 -6.14
C TRP A 32 0.91 9.23 -5.36
N ILE A 33 0.61 10.51 -5.63
CA ILE A 33 -0.51 11.25 -5.02
C ILE A 33 -1.84 10.58 -5.36
N GLN A 34 -2.05 10.16 -6.62
CA GLN A 34 -3.28 9.47 -7.01
C GLN A 34 -3.45 8.16 -6.25
N LYS A 35 -2.40 7.34 -6.12
CA LYS A 35 -2.44 6.10 -5.34
C LYS A 35 -2.68 6.35 -3.85
N PHE A 36 -2.07 7.39 -3.28
CA PHE A 36 -2.31 7.81 -1.91
C PHE A 36 -3.79 8.17 -1.67
N ASN A 37 -4.41 8.91 -2.59
CA ASN A 37 -5.81 9.29 -2.49
C ASN A 37 -6.78 8.12 -2.75
N GLU A 38 -6.49 7.26 -3.72
CA GLU A 38 -7.27 6.05 -3.97
C GLU A 38 -7.18 5.07 -2.80
N PHE A 39 -6.04 5.04 -2.10
CA PHE A 39 -5.92 4.29 -0.86
C PHE A 39 -6.99 4.71 0.15
N ASP A 40 -7.14 6.01 0.38
CA ASP A 40 -8.16 6.52 1.31
C ASP A 40 -9.57 6.15 0.85
N LYS A 41 -9.91 6.36 -0.41
CA LYS A 41 -11.25 6.04 -0.93
C LYS A 41 -11.60 4.56 -0.77
N ILE A 42 -10.67 3.66 -1.11
CA ILE A 42 -10.90 2.22 -1.05
C ILE A 42 -11.04 1.78 0.42
N THR A 43 -10.15 2.24 1.28
CA THR A 43 -10.17 1.91 2.71
C THR A 43 -11.40 2.45 3.42
N ASP A 44 -11.80 3.70 3.17
CA ASP A 44 -13.00 4.32 3.75
C ASP A 44 -14.28 3.60 3.34
N LYS A 45 -14.41 3.25 2.05
CA LYS A 45 -15.53 2.44 1.54
C LYS A 45 -15.60 1.06 2.19
N LYS A 46 -14.45 0.57 2.66
CA LYS A 46 -14.28 -0.69 3.37
C LYS A 46 -14.23 -0.49 4.88
N GLY A 47 -14.72 0.63 5.44
CA GLY A 47 -14.82 0.82 6.89
C GLY A 47 -13.50 0.99 7.65
N PHE A 48 -12.36 1.13 6.96
CA PHE A 48 -11.07 1.47 7.56
C PHE A 48 -10.90 2.99 7.55
N SER A 49 -11.53 3.69 8.49
CA SER A 49 -11.51 5.16 8.54
C SER A 49 -10.45 5.76 9.45
N ASP A 50 -10.01 5.02 10.48
CA ASP A 50 -9.16 5.58 11.52
C ASP A 50 -7.70 5.57 11.11
N GLU A 51 -7.06 6.75 11.08
CA GLU A 51 -5.63 6.86 10.75
C GLU A 51 -4.74 6.60 11.98
N LEU A 52 -3.71 5.77 11.81
CA LEU A 52 -2.73 5.45 12.85
C LEU A 52 -1.31 5.87 12.44
N GLU A 53 -0.49 6.30 13.39
CA GLU A 53 0.96 6.49 13.18
C GLU A 53 1.76 5.19 13.39
N SER A 54 1.25 4.33 14.26
CA SER A 54 1.82 3.02 14.57
C SER A 54 0.73 2.07 15.04
N TYR A 55 0.97 0.78 14.88
CA TYR A 55 0.08 -0.29 15.29
C TYR A 55 0.88 -1.39 15.99
N ASN A 56 0.49 -1.74 17.21
CA ASN A 56 1.05 -2.87 17.95
C ASN A 56 0.23 -4.14 17.67
N LEU A 57 0.90 -5.28 17.49
CA LEU A 57 0.26 -6.57 17.18
C LEU A 57 -0.64 -7.09 18.31
N GLU A 58 -0.56 -6.51 19.52
CA GLU A 58 -1.44 -6.82 20.66
C GLU A 58 -2.83 -6.16 20.55
N GLU A 59 -3.00 -5.16 19.68
CA GLU A 59 -4.26 -4.41 19.55
C GLU A 59 -5.32 -5.19 18.76
N LYS A 60 -6.53 -5.40 19.30
CA LYS A 60 -7.62 -6.13 18.61
C LYS A 60 -8.32 -5.33 17.50
N LEU A 61 -7.53 -4.78 16.57
CA LEU A 61 -8.01 -4.07 15.39
C LEU A 61 -7.53 -4.76 14.13
N SER A 62 -8.32 -4.65 13.07
CA SER A 62 -7.87 -4.89 11.70
C SER A 62 -7.19 -3.64 11.15
N LEU A 63 -6.26 -3.79 10.22
CA LEU A 63 -5.61 -2.66 9.55
C LEU A 63 -5.33 -2.90 8.07
N VAL A 64 -5.18 -1.79 7.37
CA VAL A 64 -4.66 -1.71 6.01
C VAL A 64 -3.55 -0.67 6.00
N ALA A 65 -2.41 -0.99 5.39
CA ALA A 65 -1.29 -0.07 5.27
C ALA A 65 -0.78 0.04 3.84
N LEU A 66 -0.42 1.26 3.45
CA LEU A 66 0.17 1.60 2.16
C LEU A 66 1.68 1.76 2.32
N THR A 67 2.44 1.17 1.40
CA THR A 67 3.89 1.35 1.32
C THR A 67 4.25 2.38 0.25
N ILE A 68 5.45 2.95 0.35
CA ILE A 68 5.95 3.99 -0.56
C ILE A 68 5.97 3.57 -2.04
N ASN A 69 6.09 2.26 -2.31
CA ASN A 69 6.15 1.72 -3.66
C ASN A 69 4.78 1.29 -4.21
N GLY A 70 3.68 1.60 -3.52
CA GLY A 70 2.31 1.24 -3.92
C GLY A 70 1.83 -0.14 -3.46
N SER A 71 2.64 -0.90 -2.70
CA SER A 71 2.19 -2.19 -2.16
C SER A 71 1.28 -2.01 -0.94
N ILE A 72 0.39 -2.98 -0.72
CA ILE A 72 -0.63 -2.96 0.33
C ILE A 72 -0.37 -4.07 1.33
N LEU A 73 -0.54 -3.77 2.62
CA LEU A 73 -0.55 -4.74 3.71
C LEU A 73 -1.94 -4.74 4.35
N ILE A 74 -2.55 -5.91 4.52
CA ILE A 74 -3.85 -6.09 5.16
C ILE A 74 -3.66 -7.05 6.33
N VAL A 75 -4.13 -6.69 7.53
CA VAL A 75 -4.01 -7.50 8.74
C VAL A 75 -5.39 -7.60 9.39
N SER A 76 -5.80 -8.81 9.77
CA SER A 76 -7.01 -9.01 10.57
C SER A 76 -6.81 -8.58 12.02
N GLU A 77 -7.90 -8.46 12.77
CA GLU A 77 -7.87 -8.56 14.23
C GLU A 77 -7.21 -9.87 14.69
N SER A 78 -6.91 -9.98 15.99
CA SER A 78 -6.43 -11.24 16.55
C SER A 78 -7.61 -12.16 16.90
N ASN A 79 -7.46 -13.46 16.65
CA ASN A 79 -8.42 -14.45 17.10
C ASN A 79 -8.24 -14.78 18.60
N ASP A 80 -9.04 -15.72 19.12
CA ASP A 80 -8.97 -16.17 20.52
C ASP A 80 -7.62 -16.79 20.93
N ASN A 81 -6.77 -17.16 19.96
CA ASN A 81 -5.42 -17.69 20.18
C ASN A 81 -4.32 -16.65 19.94
N ASP A 82 -4.68 -15.37 19.85
CA ASP A 82 -3.77 -14.26 19.50
C ASP A 82 -3.05 -14.42 18.13
N GLU A 83 -3.61 -15.25 17.24
CA GLU A 83 -3.10 -15.35 15.87
C GLU A 83 -3.64 -14.21 15.00
N ARG A 84 -2.94 -13.90 13.90
CA ARG A 84 -3.29 -12.90 12.86
C ARG A 84 -3.21 -13.46 11.46
N LYS A 85 -4.22 -13.17 10.63
CA LYS A 85 -4.10 -13.31 9.18
C LYS A 85 -3.49 -12.02 8.65
N VAL A 86 -2.45 -12.18 7.84
CA VAL A 86 -1.74 -11.07 7.22
C VAL A 86 -1.63 -11.37 5.75
N ARG A 87 -1.90 -10.36 4.93
CA ARG A 87 -1.72 -10.41 3.50
C ARG A 87 -0.91 -9.20 3.04
N TYR A 88 0.24 -9.47 2.44
CA TYR A 88 1.00 -8.47 1.71
C TYR A 88 0.77 -8.64 0.22
N GLN A 89 0.40 -7.55 -0.45
CA GLN A 89 0.14 -7.49 -1.86
C GLN A 89 1.15 -6.54 -2.51
N SER A 90 2.12 -7.10 -3.22
CA SER A 90 3.10 -6.29 -3.96
C SER A 90 2.49 -5.79 -5.27
N ILE A 91 1.88 -4.60 -5.22
CA ILE A 91 1.49 -3.82 -6.40
C ILE A 91 2.59 -2.78 -6.60
N LYS A 92 3.65 -3.17 -7.29
CA LYS A 92 4.78 -2.27 -7.60
C LYS A 92 4.26 -1.10 -8.44
N ILE A 93 4.73 0.13 -8.23
CA ILE A 93 4.57 1.20 -9.23
C ILE A 93 5.36 0.77 -10.48
N ARG A 94 4.64 0.51 -11.58
CA ARG A 94 5.24 0.18 -12.88
C ARG A 94 5.04 1.33 -13.84
N THR A 95 6.09 1.63 -14.59
CA THR A 95 6.07 2.56 -15.74
C THR A 95 6.52 1.87 -17.02
N ASP A 96 6.59 0.54 -17.00
CA ASP A 96 6.77 -0.31 -18.16
C ASP A 96 5.43 -0.89 -18.61
N ASP A 97 5.30 -1.29 -19.88
CA ASP A 97 4.03 -1.83 -20.45
C ASP A 97 3.62 -3.19 -19.86
N SER A 98 4.28 -3.64 -18.78
CA SER A 98 4.01 -4.93 -18.18
C SER A 98 2.83 -4.85 -17.21
N LYS A 99 1.93 -5.83 -17.30
CA LYS A 99 0.78 -5.91 -16.39
C LYS A 99 1.24 -6.07 -14.95
N ASN A 100 0.53 -5.41 -14.03
CA ASN A 100 0.70 -5.67 -12.62
C ASN A 100 0.12 -7.05 -12.29
N VAL A 101 1.00 -8.02 -12.05
CA VAL A 101 0.63 -9.29 -11.41
C VAL A 101 0.91 -9.12 -9.92
N PRO A 102 -0.12 -8.91 -9.08
CA PRO A 102 0.08 -8.77 -7.65
C PRO A 102 0.66 -10.06 -7.08
N GLU A 103 1.81 -9.95 -6.42
CA GLU A 103 2.37 -11.05 -5.65
C GLU A 103 1.74 -10.99 -4.25
N VAL A 104 1.05 -12.07 -3.87
CA VAL A 104 0.36 -12.17 -2.59
C VAL A 104 1.15 -13.06 -1.66
N PHE A 105 1.48 -12.54 -0.48
CA PHE A 105 2.22 -13.25 0.55
C PHE A 105 1.43 -13.26 1.85
N THR A 106 1.38 -14.42 2.49
CA THR A 106 0.78 -14.60 3.82
C THR A 106 1.85 -15.05 4.80
N GLY A 107 1.84 -14.51 6.01
CA GLY A 107 2.81 -14.88 7.03
C GLY A 107 2.63 -14.11 8.32
N LYS A 108 3.51 -14.35 9.29
CA LYS A 108 3.50 -13.61 10.56
C LYS A 108 4.43 -12.40 10.48
N ILE A 109 4.02 -11.31 11.11
CA ILE A 109 4.83 -10.09 11.25
C ILE A 109 5.59 -10.18 12.58
N LYS A 110 6.87 -9.81 12.57
CA LYS A 110 7.72 -9.85 13.78
C LYS A 110 7.54 -8.65 14.70
N ASP A 111 7.36 -7.47 14.11
CA ASP A 111 7.46 -6.19 14.79
C ASP A 111 6.18 -5.36 14.62
N ALA A 112 6.02 -4.34 15.45
CA ALA A 112 4.96 -3.34 15.29
C ALA A 112 5.06 -2.65 13.92
N ILE A 113 3.90 -2.35 13.32
CA ILE A 113 3.80 -1.66 12.03
C ILE A 113 3.85 -0.15 12.29
N LYS A 114 4.75 0.58 11.63
CA LYS A 114 4.93 2.02 11.87
C LYS A 114 5.15 2.78 10.58
N ILE A 115 4.62 4.00 10.49
CA ILE A 115 4.95 4.91 9.40
C ILE A 115 6.48 5.12 9.34
N SER A 116 7.02 5.24 8.14
CA SER A 116 8.45 5.36 7.81
C SER A 116 9.31 4.14 8.12
N LYS A 117 8.71 3.01 8.53
CA LYS A 117 9.42 1.75 8.77
C LYS A 117 9.00 0.67 7.78
N THR A 118 9.92 -0.24 7.51
CA THR A 118 9.62 -1.48 6.78
C THR A 118 9.00 -2.50 7.73
N VAL A 119 8.20 -3.41 7.18
CA VAL A 119 7.62 -4.54 7.91
C VAL A 119 8.35 -5.80 7.49
N VAL A 120 8.85 -6.55 8.47
CA VAL A 120 9.57 -7.80 8.24
C VAL A 120 8.68 -8.98 8.59
N PHE A 121 8.47 -9.85 7.60
CA PHE A 121 7.80 -11.12 7.76
C PHE A 121 8.77 -12.18 8.29
N GLU A 122 8.24 -13.18 9.01
CA GLU A 122 9.03 -14.34 9.45
C GLU A 122 9.75 -15.07 8.31
N ASN A 123 9.15 -15.05 7.11
CA ASN A 123 9.71 -15.64 5.89
C ASN A 123 10.77 -14.76 5.18
N ILE A 124 11.34 -13.75 5.87
CA ILE A 124 12.41 -12.85 5.38
C ILE A 124 11.93 -11.90 4.24
N ILE A 125 10.62 -11.80 4.00
CA ILE A 125 10.08 -10.78 3.11
C ILE A 125 10.06 -9.45 3.86
N GLU A 126 10.63 -8.42 3.27
CA GLU A 126 10.63 -7.06 3.80
C GLU A 126 9.83 -6.14 2.87
N THR A 127 8.89 -5.39 3.45
CA THR A 127 8.13 -4.40 2.68
C THR A 127 8.98 -3.17 2.38
N SER A 128 8.56 -2.36 1.41
CA SER A 128 9.03 -0.96 1.38
C SER A 128 8.46 -0.17 2.59
N PRO A 129 9.03 0.99 2.94
CA PRO A 129 8.55 1.80 4.05
C PRO A 129 7.05 2.09 3.98
N ILE A 130 6.36 1.97 5.12
CA ILE A 130 4.93 2.28 5.27
C ILE A 130 4.75 3.79 5.29
N ILE A 131 3.79 4.30 4.51
CA ILE A 131 3.51 5.73 4.39
C ILE A 131 2.16 6.12 4.98
N LYS A 132 1.24 5.16 5.11
CA LYS A 132 -0.09 5.38 5.69
C LYS A 132 -0.62 4.07 6.29
N ILE A 133 -1.33 4.19 7.42
CA ILE A 133 -1.99 3.08 8.10
C ILE A 133 -3.42 3.53 8.41
N LYS A 134 -4.39 2.68 8.09
CA LYS A 134 -5.79 2.84 8.49
C LYS A 134 -6.28 1.59 9.22
N SER A 135 -7.07 1.76 10.27
CA SER A 135 -7.61 0.67 11.10
C SER A 135 -9.12 0.66 11.13
N SER A 136 -9.66 -0.45 11.62
CA SER A 136 -11.08 -0.64 11.88
C SER A 136 -11.28 -1.70 12.95
N ASP A 137 -12.31 -1.49 13.78
CA ASP A 137 -12.84 -2.42 14.78
C ASP A 137 -14.02 -3.26 14.28
N ASP A 138 -14.56 -2.93 13.10
CA ASP A 138 -15.73 -3.60 12.52
C ASP A 138 -15.40 -4.89 11.75
N PHE A 139 -14.11 -5.15 11.45
CA PHE A 139 -13.69 -6.29 10.64
C PHE A 139 -13.15 -7.43 11.48
N ASN A 140 -13.88 -8.54 11.43
CA ASN A 140 -13.53 -9.74 12.18
C ASN A 140 -12.62 -10.72 11.42
N TRP A 141 -12.05 -11.66 12.17
CA TRP A 141 -11.19 -12.73 11.66
C TRP A 141 -11.75 -13.55 10.49
N ASP A 142 -13.05 -13.85 10.56
CA ASP A 142 -13.73 -14.79 9.67
C ASP A 142 -14.01 -14.15 8.31
N GLU A 143 -14.24 -12.83 8.29
CA GLU A 143 -14.47 -12.04 7.07
C GLU A 143 -13.17 -11.70 6.33
N PHE A 144 -12.01 -11.87 6.97
CA PHE A 144 -10.72 -11.43 6.45
C PHE A 144 -10.45 -11.85 5.01
N GLU A 145 -10.63 -13.14 4.65
CA GLU A 145 -10.25 -13.61 3.31
C GLU A 145 -11.09 -12.94 2.22
N ASN A 146 -12.39 -12.74 2.47
CA ASN A 146 -13.30 -12.09 1.53
C ASN A 146 -12.96 -10.61 1.37
N VAL A 147 -12.75 -9.90 2.49
CA VAL A 147 -12.40 -8.48 2.48
C VAL A 147 -11.03 -8.27 1.84
N ALA A 148 -10.04 -9.06 2.22
CA ALA A 148 -8.70 -8.99 1.68
C ALA A 148 -8.70 -9.28 0.17
N ASP A 149 -9.47 -10.26 -0.32
CA ASP A 149 -9.61 -10.55 -1.76
C ASP A 149 -10.24 -9.39 -2.52
N GLU A 150 -11.31 -8.82 -1.98
CA GLU A 150 -12.01 -7.71 -2.63
C GLU A 150 -11.14 -6.47 -2.68
N MET A 151 -10.49 -6.11 -1.58
CA MET A 151 -9.53 -5.00 -1.51
C MET A 151 -8.35 -5.24 -2.45
N THR A 152 -7.80 -6.46 -2.47
CA THR A 152 -6.72 -6.86 -3.39
C THR A 152 -7.12 -6.57 -4.84
N ARG A 153 -8.34 -6.96 -5.26
CA ARG A 153 -8.84 -6.71 -6.62
C ARG A 153 -9.06 -5.23 -6.89
N GLU A 154 -9.66 -4.50 -5.94
CA GLU A 154 -9.96 -3.07 -6.09
C GLU A 154 -8.67 -2.24 -6.18
N PHE A 155 -7.70 -2.48 -5.29
CA PHE A 155 -6.37 -1.85 -5.35
C PHE A 155 -5.65 -2.18 -6.65
N THR A 156 -5.59 -3.45 -7.06
CA THR A 156 -4.92 -3.84 -8.31
C THR A 156 -5.48 -3.07 -9.48
N LYS A 157 -6.81 -3.04 -9.61
CA LYS A 157 -7.49 -2.38 -10.72
C LYS A 157 -7.22 -0.87 -10.75
N GLN A 158 -7.38 -0.19 -9.61
CA GLN A 158 -7.19 1.27 -9.57
C GLN A 158 -5.73 1.65 -9.77
N PHE A 159 -4.79 0.91 -9.16
CA PHE A 159 -3.37 1.23 -9.26
C PHE A 159 -2.82 0.91 -10.65
N GLU A 160 -3.29 -0.14 -11.31
CA GLU A 160 -2.95 -0.42 -12.72
C GLU A 160 -3.51 0.65 -13.66
N MET A 161 -4.72 1.16 -13.40
CA MET A 161 -5.26 2.28 -14.18
C MET A 161 -4.40 3.54 -14.03
N ILE A 162 -3.96 3.87 -12.80
CA ILE A 162 -3.06 5.00 -12.54
C ILE A 162 -1.71 4.80 -13.22
N ASP A 163 -1.13 3.60 -13.14
CA ASP A 163 0.13 3.26 -13.79
C ASP A 163 0.04 3.41 -15.32
N ASN A 164 -1.04 2.95 -15.94
CA ASN A 164 -1.28 3.11 -17.38
C ASN A 164 -1.35 4.58 -17.81
N GLN A 165 -1.94 5.46 -16.99
CA GLN A 165 -1.96 6.90 -17.26
C GLN A 165 -0.54 7.48 -17.21
N THR A 166 0.27 7.06 -16.25
CA THR A 166 1.68 7.45 -16.12
C THR A 166 2.51 6.97 -17.30
N ILE A 167 2.32 5.72 -17.75
CA ILE A 167 2.98 5.17 -18.94
C ILE A 167 2.61 5.96 -20.20
N THR A 168 1.31 6.23 -20.39
CA THR A 168 0.83 6.99 -21.56
C THR A 168 1.47 8.37 -21.62
N ARG A 169 1.57 9.07 -20.48
CA ARG A 169 2.24 10.38 -20.41
C ARG A 169 3.73 10.30 -20.68
N ARG A 170 4.42 9.27 -20.15
CA ARG A 170 5.83 9.02 -20.43
C ARG A 170 6.07 8.85 -21.93
N LEU A 171 5.25 8.05 -22.61
CA LEU A 171 5.37 7.80 -24.06
C LEU A 171 5.16 9.08 -24.86
N ASN A 172 4.12 9.87 -24.54
CA ASN A 172 3.87 11.14 -25.20
C ASN A 172 5.04 12.13 -25.07
N ASN A 173 5.73 12.14 -23.91
CA ASN A 173 6.88 13.01 -23.68
C ASN A 173 8.15 12.55 -24.44
N LEU A 174 8.24 11.27 -24.84
CA LEU A 174 9.36 10.73 -25.61
C LEU A 174 9.20 10.94 -27.13
N GLU A 175 7.98 11.21 -27.60
CA GLU A 175 7.66 11.48 -29.02
C GLU A 175 7.82 12.97 -29.41
N LEU A 176 8.11 13.85 -28.45
CA LEU A 176 8.37 15.29 -28.61
C LEU A 176 9.87 15.61 -28.61
#